data_AF-A0A7W9WLJ2-F1
#
_entry.id   AF-A0A7W9WLJ2-F1
#
_cell.length_a   1.000
_cell.length_b   1.000
_cell.length_c   1.000
_cell.angle_alpha   90.00
_cell.angle_beta   90.00
_cell.angle_gamma   90.00
#
_symmetry.space_group_name_H-M   'P 1'
#
loop_
_entity.id
_entity.type
_entity.pdbx_description
1 polymer ?
#
loop_
_entity_poly.entity_id
_entity_poly.type
_entity_poly.pdbx_seq_one_letter_code
_entity_poly.pdbx_strand_id
1 'polypeptide(L)' 'MRNNQDSIYVAKARVALYNPSTIQAGAWACSLSGLAKNSWSVCFGEALTKSGSVYAGGSANASGFGLSPDV' A
#
# COMPACT_ATOMS: atom_id res chain seq x y z
N MET A 1 11.28 13.06 -23.18
CA MET A 1 9.88 13.40 -22.85
C MET A 1 9.84 13.87 -21.40
N ARG A 2 9.79 15.18 -21.12
CA ARG A 2 9.58 15.73 -19.77
C ARG A 2 8.08 15.96 -19.62
N ASN A 3 7.40 15.17 -18.79
CA ASN A 3 5.99 15.36 -18.49
C ASN A 3 5.83 16.67 -17.70
N ASN A 4 4.94 17.55 -18.16
CA ASN A 4 4.68 18.86 -17.56
C ASN A 4 4.26 18.66 -16.09
N GLN A 5 4.99 19.27 -15.16
CA GLN A 5 4.87 19.05 -13.71
C GLN A 5 3.64 19.72 -13.07
N ASP A 6 2.60 20.04 -13.83
CA ASP A 6 1.50 20.91 -13.37
C ASP A 6 0.59 20.28 -12.31
N SER A 7 0.79 19.00 -11.97
CA SER A 7 0.19 18.40 -10.78
C SER A 7 1.00 17.19 -10.31
N ILE A 8 2.09 17.46 -9.58
CA ILE A 8 2.77 16.44 -8.77
C ILE A 8 1.86 16.10 -7.60
N TYR A 9 1.36 14.87 -7.56
CA TYR A 9 0.63 14.35 -6.42
C TYR A 9 1.60 13.68 -5.45
N VAL A 10 1.34 13.91 -4.16
CA VAL A 10 1.97 13.16 -3.07
C VAL A 10 0.91 12.23 -2.49
N ALA A 11 1.21 10.94 -2.48
CA ALA A 11 0.36 9.94 -1.85
C ALA A 11 1.17 9.21 -0.78
N LYS A 12 0.61 9.12 0.41
CA LYS A 12 1.12 8.25 1.48
C LYS A 12 0.32 6.97 1.45
N ALA A 13 0.86 5.95 0.79
CA ALA A 13 0.27 4.62 0.78
C ALA A 13 0.77 3.81 1.99
N ARG A 14 -0.10 2.94 2.51
CA ARG A 14 0.25 1.95 3.53
C ARG A 14 -0.39 0.63 3.18
N VAL A 15 0.30 -0.46 3.45
CA VAL A 15 -0.25 -1.81 3.40
C VAL A 15 0.19 -2.56 4.64
N ALA A 16 -0.71 -3.36 5.20
CA ALA A 16 -0.45 -4.19 6.36
C ALA A 16 -1.02 -5.59 6.13
N LEU A 17 -0.29 -6.60 6.61
CA LEU A 17 -0.79 -7.97 6.71
C LEU A 17 -1.32 -8.19 8.12
N TYR A 18 -2.40 -8.95 8.21
CA TYR A 18 -3.04 -9.35 9.45
C TYR A 18 -3.26 -10.86 9.42
N ASN A 19 -3.21 -11.50 10.60
CA ASN A 19 -3.69 -12.87 10.74
C ASN A 19 -5.22 -12.88 10.97
N PRO A 20 -5.89 -14.05 10.95
CA PRO A 20 -7.34 -14.15 11.14
C PRO A 20 -7.82 -13.61 12.50
N SER A 21 -6.94 -13.57 13.49
CA SER A 21 -7.20 -12.97 14.81
C SER A 21 -7.03 -11.43 14.81
N THR A 22 -6.88 -10.81 13.64
CA THR A 22 -6.69 -9.36 13.42
C THR A 22 -5.37 -8.80 13.97
N ILE A 23 -4.41 -9.66 14.30
CA ILE A 23 -3.08 -9.27 14.77
C ILE A 23 -2.22 -8.92 13.55
N GLN A 24 -1.64 -7.72 13.57
CA GLN A 24 -0.75 -7.24 12.53
C GLN A 24 0.49 -8.16 12.43
N ALA A 25 0.69 -8.73 11.24
CA ALA A 25 1.82 -9.57 10.89
C ALA A 25 2.99 -8.77 10.32
N GLY A 26 2.70 -7.65 9.65
CA GLY A 26 3.68 -6.77 9.03
C GLY A 26 3.00 -5.52 8.48
N ALA A 27 3.75 -4.43 8.31
CA ALA A 27 3.24 -3.22 7.70
C ALA A 27 4.34 -2.46 6.96
N TRP A 28 3.98 -1.88 5.82
CA TRP A 28 4.86 -1.11 4.97
C TRP A 28 4.18 0.21 4.63
N ALA A 29 4.92 1.29 4.85
CA ALA A 29 4.53 2.61 4.40
C ALA A 29 5.32 2.95 3.14
N CYS A 30 4.63 3.45 2.14
CA CYS A 30 5.25 4.03 0.97
C CYS A 30 4.81 5.49 0.82
N SER A 31 5.76 6.39 1.03
CA SER A 31 5.56 7.80 0.66
C SER A 31 5.95 7.94 -0.81
N LEU A 32 4.95 8.09 -1.68
CA LEU A 32 5.14 8.34 -3.10
C LEU A 32 5.01 9.84 -3.36
N SER A 33 6.06 10.42 -3.93
CA SER A 33 6.06 11.79 -4.44
C SER A 33 6.31 11.77 -5.95
N GLY A 34 5.77 12.74 -6.68
CA GLY A 34 5.98 12.80 -8.13
C GLY A 34 4.98 11.96 -8.92
N LEU A 35 3.86 11.57 -8.31
CA LEU A 35 2.80 10.86 -9.03
C LEU A 35 2.15 11.82 -10.02
N ALA A 36 2.16 11.45 -11.30
CA ALA A 36 1.46 12.20 -12.33
C ALA A 36 -0.06 12.00 -12.19
N LYS A 37 -0.84 12.98 -12.67
CA LYS A 37 -2.29 12.83 -12.77
C LYS A 37 -2.67 11.58 -13.58
N ASN A 38 -3.67 10.82 -13.12
CA ASN A 38 -4.15 9.59 -13.75
C ASN A 38 -3.06 8.51 -13.98
N SER A 39 -2.00 8.53 -13.16
CA SER A 39 -0.97 7.49 -13.19
C SER A 39 -1.10 6.56 -11.99
N TRP A 40 -0.44 5.41 -12.08
CA TRP A 40 -0.28 4.48 -10.98
C TRP A 40 1.19 4.32 -10.65
N SER A 41 1.47 3.90 -9.43
CA SER A 41 2.81 3.51 -8.98
C SER A 41 2.67 2.37 -8.00
N VAL A 42 3.66 1.50 -7.99
CA VAL A 42 3.69 0.33 -7.12
C VAL A 42 4.86 0.48 -6.16
N CYS A 43 4.60 0.15 -4.90
CA CYS A 43 5.64 -0.03 -3.91
C CYS A 43 5.66 -1.48 -3.47
N PHE A 44 6.86 -2.01 -3.27
CA PHE A 44 7.03 -3.34 -2.71
C PHE A 44 7.42 -3.20 -1.25
N GLY A 45 6.78 -4.01 -0.40
CA GLY A 45 7.20 -4.20 0.98
C GLY A 45 8.31 -5.24 1.08
N GLU A 46 8.63 -5.59 2.31
CA GLU A 46 9.47 -6.72 2.65
C GLU A 46 8.68 -8.04 2.53
N ALA A 47 9.35 -9.11 2.09
CA ALA A 47 8.78 -10.44 2.13
C ALA A 47 8.82 -10.99 3.57
N LEU A 48 7.70 -11.51 4.07
CA LEU A 48 7.62 -12.12 5.39
C LEU A 48 7.41 -13.63 5.28
N THR A 49 8.19 -14.40 6.02
CA THR A 49 7.94 -15.83 6.20
C THR A 49 7.07 -16.02 7.44
N LYS A 50 5.85 -16.51 7.25
CA LYS A 50 4.91 -16.78 8.35
C LYS A 50 4.17 -18.09 8.12
N SER A 51 3.76 -18.71 9.21
CA SER A 51 2.88 -19.88 9.20
C SER A 51 1.42 -19.46 9.42
N GLY A 52 0.50 -20.11 8.71
CA GLY A 52 -0.94 -19.85 8.80
C GLY A 52 -1.40 -18.74 7.87
N SER A 53 -2.73 -18.55 7.82
CA SER A 53 -3.34 -17.67 6.84
C SER A 53 -3.14 -16.18 7.17
N VAL A 54 -3.14 -15.35 6.13
CA VAL A 54 -3.07 -13.90 6.25
C VAL A 54 -3.97 -13.20 5.25
N TYR A 55 -4.48 -12.03 5.64
CA TYR A 55 -5.13 -11.08 4.73
C TYR A 55 -4.42 -9.73 4.76
N ALA A 56 -4.55 -8.98 3.65
CA ALA A 56 -3.97 -7.66 3.49
C ALA A 56 -5.03 -6.56 3.64
N GLY A 57 -4.65 -5.46 4.28
CA GLY A 57 -5.39 -4.21 4.28
C GLY A 57 -4.50 -3.08 3.79
N GLY A 58 -5.07 -2.10 3.10
CA GLY A 58 -4.32 -0.98 2.55
C GLY A 58 -5.00 0.36 2.75
N SER A 59 -4.23 1.43 2.57
CA SER A 59 -4.75 2.79 2.51
C SER A 59 -3.87 3.68 1.65
N ALA A 60 -4.46 4.77 1.14
CA ALA A 60 -3.73 5.88 0.54
C ALA A 60 -4.25 7.20 1.11
N ASN A 61 -3.34 8.03 1.63
CA ASN A 61 -3.67 9.25 2.36
C ASN A 61 -4.66 8.96 3.49
N ALA A 62 -5.82 9.60 3.49
CA ALA A 62 -6.88 9.40 4.48
C ALA A 62 -7.92 8.33 4.06
N SER A 63 -7.73 7.68 2.90
CA SER A 63 -8.68 6.73 2.34
C SER A 63 -8.22 5.29 2.59
N GLY A 64 -9.02 4.53 3.33
CA GLY A 64 -8.85 3.09 3.48
C GLY A 64 -9.30 2.35 2.23
N PHE A 65 -8.56 1.30 1.88
CA PHE A 65 -8.99 0.30 0.91
C PHE A 65 -9.68 -0.85 1.63
N GLY A 66 -10.37 -1.70 0.86
CA GLY A 66 -10.93 -2.94 1.38
C GLY A 66 -9.86 -3.92 1.84
N LEU A 67 -10.31 -5.02 2.45
CA LEU A 67 -9.45 -6.15 2.82
C LEU A 67 -9.37 -7.14 1.65
N SER A 68 -8.22 -7.76 1.48
CA SER A 68 -8.08 -8.92 0.59
C SER A 68 -8.80 -10.14 1.19
N PRO A 69 -9.08 -11.16 0.37
CA PRO A 69 -9.32 -12.51 0.89
C PRO A 69 -8.14 -13.00 1.73
N ASP A 70 -8.44 -13.97 2.59
CA ASP A 70 -7.45 -14.72 3.36
C ASP A 70 -6.72 -15.72 2.45
N VAL A 71 -5.40 -15.85 2.61
CA VAL A 71 -4.53 -16.75 1.82
C VAL A 71 -3.68 -17.63 2.71
#